data_AF-A0A7C7LQE3-F1
#
_entry.id   AF-A0A7C7LQE3-F1
#
_cell.length_a   1.000
_cell.length_b   1.000
_cell.length_c   1.000
_cell.angle_alpha   90.00
_cell.angle_beta   90.00
_cell.angle_gamma   90.00
#
_symmetry.space_group_name_H-M   'P 1'
#
loop_
_entity.id
_entity.type
_entity.pdbx_description
1 polymer ?
#
loop_
_entity_poly.entity_id
_entity_poly.type
_entity_poly.pdbx_seq_one_letter_code
_entity_poly.pdbx_strand_id
1 'polypeptide(L)'
;MSRKDTFLNITGQIVCGSTIGFIASLVCYLVTYEWVVKILVGNRIEHGFLVGLLTFISFAITYGCGIAGVTEGVRFIGKRFGEEIDWRDTFNGAFLGAPAVVVLILLLNISWDSLTDSLGQNIVSYLLHMFRPFAFIITLPLKVFLKIRFPVELLLILSAAIGAILGDKFSQSTETKLQHSITDGNSVE
;
A
#
# COMPACT_ATOMS: atom_id res chain seq x y z
N MET A 1 13.49 5.58 -24.04
CA MET A 1 13.06 4.21 -23.72
C MET A 1 11.91 3.81 -24.63
N SER A 2 11.88 2.60 -25.22
CA SER A 2 10.75 2.18 -26.07
C SER A 2 9.51 1.92 -25.21
N ARG A 3 8.31 2.11 -25.77
CA ARG A 3 7.02 1.82 -25.07
C ARG A 3 6.96 0.39 -24.54
N LYS A 4 7.61 -0.56 -25.24
CA LYS A 4 7.74 -1.95 -24.82
C LYS A 4 8.63 -2.10 -23.58
N ASP A 5 9.74 -1.39 -23.53
CA ASP A 5 10.69 -1.46 -22.42
C ASP A 5 10.09 -0.82 -21.16
N THR A 6 9.34 0.27 -21.29
CA THR A 6 8.63 0.89 -20.16
C THR A 6 7.57 -0.06 -19.58
N PHE A 7 6.81 -0.76 -20.44
CA PHE A 7 5.84 -1.75 -19.97
C PHE A 7 6.52 -2.93 -19.28
N LEU A 8 7.64 -3.40 -19.83
CA LEU A 8 8.44 -4.48 -19.26
C LEU A 8 9.04 -4.07 -17.90
N ASN A 9 9.50 -2.83 -17.78
CA ASN A 9 10.03 -2.28 -16.53
C ASN A 9 8.95 -2.24 -15.44
N ILE A 10 7.79 -1.63 -15.72
CA ILE A 10 6.68 -1.55 -14.75
C ILE A 10 6.21 -2.95 -14.34
N THR A 11 6.01 -3.84 -15.32
CA THR A 11 5.58 -5.21 -15.02
C THR A 11 6.63 -5.96 -14.19
N GLY A 12 7.92 -5.78 -14.52
CA GLY A 12 9.03 -6.34 -13.77
C GLY A 12 9.10 -5.81 -12.34
N GLN A 13 8.92 -4.50 -12.13
CA GLN A 13 8.90 -3.85 -10.82
C GLN A 13 7.76 -4.42 -9.96
N ILE A 14 6.57 -4.58 -10.53
CA ILE A 14 5.41 -5.17 -9.84
C ILE A 14 5.71 -6.62 -9.44
N VAL A 15 6.10 -7.47 -10.40
CA VAL A 15 6.32 -8.90 -10.14
C VAL A 15 7.48 -9.12 -9.16
N CYS A 16 8.61 -8.44 -9.37
CA CYS A 16 9.80 -8.59 -8.53
C CYS A 16 9.59 -7.99 -7.14
N GLY A 17 9.03 -6.78 -7.06
CA GLY A 17 8.68 -6.12 -5.80
C GLY A 17 7.71 -6.96 -4.97
N SER A 18 6.61 -7.43 -5.56
CA SER A 18 5.65 -8.29 -4.87
C SER A 18 6.28 -9.61 -4.40
N THR A 19 7.14 -10.24 -5.20
CA THR A 19 7.78 -11.52 -4.85
C THR A 19 8.78 -11.35 -3.71
N ILE A 20 9.66 -10.34 -3.79
CA ILE A 20 10.66 -10.07 -2.74
C ILE A 20 9.98 -9.62 -1.45
N GLY A 21 8.98 -8.75 -1.55
CA GLY A 21 8.16 -8.34 -0.41
C GLY A 21 7.48 -9.52 0.28
N PHE A 22 6.88 -10.44 -0.48
CA PHE A 22 6.26 -11.64 0.06
C PHE A 22 7.28 -12.54 0.78
N ILE A 23 8.43 -12.80 0.17
CA ILE A 23 9.48 -13.63 0.78
C ILE A 23 10.00 -12.96 2.07
N ALA A 24 10.27 -11.65 2.04
CA ALA A 24 10.74 -10.90 3.20
C ALA A 24 9.73 -10.94 4.36
N SER A 25 8.45 -10.71 4.08
CA SER A 25 7.38 -10.84 5.06
C SER A 25 7.25 -12.27 5.57
N LEU A 26 7.33 -13.29 4.71
CA LEU A 26 7.22 -14.69 5.12
C LEU A 26 8.36 -15.08 6.08
N VAL A 27 9.60 -14.71 5.75
CA VAL A 27 10.76 -14.96 6.60
C VAL A 27 10.61 -14.23 7.94
N CYS A 28 10.23 -12.95 7.93
CA CYS A 28 10.00 -12.21 9.17
C CYS A 28 8.86 -12.76 10.00
N TYR A 29 7.78 -13.23 9.37
CA TYR A 29 6.67 -13.86 10.07
C TYR A 29 7.11 -15.14 10.78
N LEU A 30 7.86 -16.01 10.09
CA LEU A 30 8.39 -17.24 10.68
C LEU A 30 9.35 -16.96 11.85
N VAL A 31 10.18 -15.92 11.74
CA VAL A 31 11.13 -15.57 12.81
C VAL A 31 10.43 -14.86 13.99
N THR A 32 9.57 -13.90 13.71
CA THR A 32 8.98 -13.08 14.79
C THR A 32 7.76 -13.74 15.42
N TYR A 33 6.85 -14.31 14.63
CA TYR A 33 5.61 -14.87 15.16
C TYR A 33 5.78 -16.33 15.60
N GLU A 34 6.26 -17.20 14.72
CA GLU A 34 6.39 -18.64 15.02
C GLU A 34 7.49 -18.92 16.04
N TRP A 35 8.60 -18.20 15.99
CA TRP A 35 9.70 -18.38 16.93
C TRP A 35 9.57 -17.52 18.18
N VAL A 36 9.44 -16.19 18.06
CA VAL A 36 9.46 -15.33 19.27
C VAL A 36 8.11 -15.35 19.98
N VAL A 37 7.00 -15.07 19.29
CA VAL A 37 5.68 -14.95 19.94
C VAL A 37 5.22 -16.31 20.47
N LYS A 38 5.20 -17.38 19.67
CA LYS A 38 4.71 -18.69 20.14
C LYS A 38 5.57 -19.30 21.25
N ILE A 39 6.90 -19.16 21.23
CA ILE A 39 7.77 -19.72 22.28
C ILE A 39 7.64 -18.92 23.58
N LEU A 40 7.57 -17.58 23.53
CA LEU A 40 7.38 -16.76 24.74
C LEU A 40 5.97 -16.90 25.32
N VAL A 41 4.93 -16.86 24.48
CA VAL A 41 3.53 -16.87 24.90
C VAL A 41 3.06 -18.26 25.30
N GLY A 42 3.50 -19.30 24.58
CA GLY A 42 3.10 -20.68 24.80
C GLY A 42 3.56 -21.28 26.13
N ASN A 43 4.43 -20.59 26.89
CA ASN A 43 5.01 -21.14 28.09
C ASN A 43 4.67 -20.43 29.41
N ARG A 44 4.33 -19.13 29.48
CA ARG A 44 4.28 -18.44 30.80
C ARG A 44 3.38 -17.20 31.00
N ILE A 45 2.51 -16.78 30.09
CA ILE A 45 1.87 -15.44 30.20
C ILE A 45 0.34 -15.52 30.19
N GLU A 46 -0.28 -15.35 31.36
CA GLU A 46 -1.74 -15.20 31.53
C GLU A 46 -2.26 -13.77 31.25
N HIS A 47 -1.40 -12.84 30.84
CA HIS A 47 -1.76 -11.42 30.68
C HIS A 47 -1.95 -11.05 29.20
N GLY A 48 -3.21 -10.90 28.79
CA GLY A 48 -3.60 -10.58 27.40
C GLY A 48 -2.98 -9.30 26.83
N PHE A 49 -2.57 -8.34 27.68
CA PHE A 49 -1.87 -7.13 27.25
C PHE A 49 -0.50 -7.44 26.63
N LEU A 50 0.31 -8.29 27.27
CA LEU A 50 1.68 -8.56 26.83
C LEU A 50 1.69 -9.42 25.55
N VAL A 51 0.73 -10.35 25.44
CA VAL A 51 0.48 -11.11 24.21
C VAL A 51 0.09 -10.19 23.07
N GLY A 52 -0.82 -9.23 23.33
CA GLY A 52 -1.22 -8.23 22.35
C GLY A 52 -0.05 -7.36 21.89
N LEU A 53 0.77 -6.88 22.83
CA LEU A 53 1.95 -6.05 22.54
C LEU A 53 2.99 -6.80 21.68
N LEU A 54 3.33 -8.04 22.06
CA LEU A 54 4.26 -8.88 21.29
C LEU A 54 3.74 -9.18 19.89
N THR A 55 2.45 -9.45 19.76
CA THR A 55 1.80 -9.68 18.46
C THR A 55 1.84 -8.41 17.60
N PHE A 56 1.59 -7.24 18.20
CA PHE A 56 1.67 -5.96 17.49
C PHE A 56 3.09 -5.66 17.01
N ILE A 57 4.10 -5.91 17.84
CA ILE A 57 5.51 -5.72 17.46
C ILE A 57 5.88 -6.69 16.32
N SER A 58 5.50 -7.96 16.41
CA SER A 58 5.73 -8.96 15.35
C SER A 58 5.04 -8.54 14.05
N PHE A 59 3.81 -8.05 14.12
CA PHE A 59 3.10 -7.51 12.96
C PHE A 59 3.82 -6.30 12.36
N ALA A 60 4.24 -5.32 13.18
CA ALA A 60 4.93 -4.14 12.72
C ALA A 60 6.26 -4.47 12.01
N ILE A 61 7.04 -5.40 12.56
CA ILE A 61 8.29 -5.87 11.95
C ILE A 61 8.00 -6.59 10.63
N THR A 62 7.04 -7.53 10.63
CA THR A 62 6.69 -8.31 9.44
C THR A 62 6.19 -7.42 8.30
N TYR A 63 5.35 -6.44 8.63
CA TYR A 63 4.84 -5.47 7.69
C TYR A 63 5.96 -4.56 7.18
N GLY A 64 6.76 -3.98 8.08
CA GLY A 64 7.88 -3.10 7.73
C GLY A 64 8.90 -3.79 6.82
N CYS A 65 9.29 -5.03 7.12
CA CYS A 65 10.18 -5.82 6.28
C CYS A 65 9.55 -6.17 4.92
N GLY A 66 8.24 -6.41 4.87
CA GLY A 66 7.51 -6.57 3.61
C GLY A 66 7.61 -5.35 2.72
N ILE A 67 7.30 -4.17 3.27
CA ILE A 67 7.38 -2.89 2.56
C ILE A 67 8.81 -2.59 2.11
N ALA A 68 9.81 -2.82 2.96
CA ALA A 68 11.21 -2.68 2.61
C ALA A 68 11.62 -3.64 1.47
N GLY A 69 11.16 -4.90 1.52
CA GLY A 69 11.40 -5.89 0.48
C GLY A 69 10.77 -5.51 -0.86
N VAL A 70 9.53 -5.01 -0.85
CA VAL A 70 8.85 -4.47 -2.04
C VAL A 70 9.67 -3.31 -2.62
N THR A 71 10.10 -2.39 -1.76
CA THR A 71 10.85 -1.19 -2.15
C THR A 71 12.16 -1.57 -2.84
N GLU A 72 12.94 -2.47 -2.25
CA GLU A 72 14.19 -2.94 -2.85
C GLU A 72 13.96 -3.71 -4.15
N GLY A 73 12.90 -4.52 -4.24
CA GLY A 73 12.57 -5.24 -5.48
C GLY A 73 12.19 -4.31 -6.63
N VAL A 74 11.42 -3.26 -6.36
CA VAL A 74 11.07 -2.22 -7.35
C VAL A 74 12.33 -1.48 -7.79
N ARG A 75 13.16 -1.04 -6.83
CA ARG A 75 14.42 -0.33 -7.13
C ARG A 75 15.40 -1.18 -7.92
N PHE A 76 15.52 -2.47 -7.60
CA PHE A 76 16.41 -3.39 -8.30
C PHE A 76 16.07 -3.49 -9.78
N ILE A 77 14.78 -3.62 -10.12
CA ILE A 77 14.34 -3.64 -11.50
C ILE A 77 14.51 -2.26 -12.16
N GLY A 78 14.12 -1.17 -11.51
CA GLY A 78 14.31 0.18 -12.05
C GLY A 78 15.77 0.46 -12.42
N LYS A 79 16.71 0.14 -11.54
CA LYS A 79 18.16 0.26 -11.81
C LYS A 79 18.60 -0.57 -13.01
N ARG A 80 18.05 -1.77 -13.19
CA ARG A 80 18.35 -2.64 -14.35
C ARG A 80 17.91 -2.01 -15.67
N PHE A 81 16.89 -1.16 -15.65
CA PHE A 81 16.41 -0.40 -16.81
C PHE A 81 17.00 1.02 -16.90
N GLY A 82 17.94 1.38 -16.03
CA GLY A 82 18.61 2.68 -16.03
C GLY A 82 17.83 3.81 -15.35
N GLU A 83 16.82 3.48 -14.53
CA GLU A 83 16.08 4.47 -13.73
C GLU A 83 16.76 4.66 -12.36
N GLU A 84 16.97 5.92 -11.97
CA GLU A 84 17.33 6.28 -10.60
C GLU A 84 16.06 6.39 -9.77
N ILE A 85 15.84 5.38 -8.91
CA ILE A 85 14.67 5.30 -8.04
C ILE A 85 15.06 5.65 -6.61
N ASP A 86 14.43 6.69 -6.06
CA ASP A 86 14.64 7.10 -4.68
C ASP A 86 14.04 6.09 -3.71
N TRP A 87 14.80 5.77 -2.65
CA TRP A 87 14.36 4.77 -1.68
C TRP A 87 13.20 5.26 -0.82
N ARG A 88 13.27 6.50 -0.37
CA ARG A 88 12.33 7.07 0.59
C ARG A 88 10.96 7.25 -0.05
N ASP A 89 10.91 7.75 -1.28
CA ASP A 89 9.65 7.97 -2.00
C ASP A 89 8.98 6.66 -2.39
N THR A 90 9.79 5.69 -2.84
CA THR A 90 9.31 4.33 -3.11
C THR A 90 8.80 3.65 -1.84
N PHE A 91 9.50 3.79 -0.71
CA PHE A 91 9.08 3.24 0.57
C PHE A 91 7.77 3.85 1.07
N ASN A 92 7.64 5.19 1.01
CA ASN A 92 6.42 5.90 1.39
C ASN A 92 5.23 5.46 0.52
N GLY A 93 5.45 5.35 -0.78
CA GLY A 93 4.46 4.84 -1.72
C GLY A 93 4.03 3.41 -1.39
N ALA A 94 4.98 2.52 -1.14
CA ALA A 94 4.70 1.12 -0.80
C ALA A 94 3.93 1.00 0.53
N PHE A 95 4.33 1.80 1.53
CA PHE A 95 3.66 1.85 2.83
C PHE A 95 2.19 2.27 2.72
N LEU A 96 1.85 3.20 1.82
CA LEU A 96 0.49 3.68 1.60
C LEU A 96 -0.37 2.74 0.74
N GLY A 97 0.26 1.90 -0.08
CA GLY A 97 -0.42 0.98 -0.99
C GLY A 97 -1.34 -0.01 -0.26
N ALA A 98 -0.86 -0.70 0.76
CA ALA A 98 -1.67 -1.68 1.49
C ALA A 98 -2.85 -1.02 2.26
N PRO A 99 -2.66 0.07 3.02
CA PRO A 99 -3.75 0.81 3.65
C PRO A 99 -4.81 1.31 2.67
N ALA A 100 -4.41 1.75 1.47
CA ALA A 100 -5.36 2.18 0.44
C ALA A 100 -6.35 1.06 0.07
N VAL A 101 -5.85 -0.17 -0.10
CA VAL A 101 -6.71 -1.34 -0.35
C VAL A 101 -7.64 -1.62 0.83
N VAL A 102 -7.14 -1.55 2.05
CA VAL A 102 -7.98 -1.75 3.25
C VAL A 102 -9.12 -0.74 3.29
N VAL A 103 -8.84 0.54 3.00
CA VAL A 103 -9.85 1.60 2.91
C VAL A 103 -10.88 1.30 1.81
N LEU A 104 -10.43 0.82 0.64
CA LEU A 104 -11.34 0.43 -0.44
C LEU A 104 -12.22 -0.78 -0.07
N ILE A 105 -11.68 -1.76 0.65
CA ILE A 105 -12.45 -2.90 1.18
C ILE A 105 -13.50 -2.41 2.19
N LEU A 106 -13.11 -1.50 3.09
CA LEU A 106 -14.05 -0.90 4.05
C LEU A 106 -15.16 -0.13 3.35
N LEU A 107 -14.83 0.71 2.38
CA LEU A 107 -15.81 1.45 1.56
C LEU A 107 -16.80 0.53 0.84
N LEU A 108 -16.32 -0.63 0.38
CA LEU A 108 -17.15 -1.63 -0.29
C LEU A 108 -18.12 -2.35 0.67
N ASN A 109 -17.73 -2.50 1.93
CA ASN A 109 -18.52 -3.19 2.96
C ASN A 109 -19.37 -2.25 3.85
N ILE A 110 -19.27 -0.93 3.67
CA ILE A 110 -20.12 0.02 4.37
C ILE A 110 -21.58 -0.19 3.97
N SER A 111 -22.44 -0.37 4.97
CA SER A 111 -23.89 -0.38 4.81
C SER A 111 -24.38 1.07 4.70
N TRP A 112 -24.27 1.65 3.49
CA TRP A 112 -24.59 3.05 3.21
C TRP A 112 -25.97 3.46 3.71
N ASP A 113 -26.96 2.59 3.55
CA ASP A 113 -28.35 2.86 3.97
C ASP A 113 -28.44 2.98 5.51
N SER A 114 -27.82 2.06 6.25
CA SER A 114 -27.74 2.16 7.72
C SER A 114 -26.95 3.38 8.21
N LEU A 115 -25.91 3.79 7.45
CA LEU A 115 -25.11 4.96 7.77
C LEU A 115 -25.93 6.24 7.62
N THR A 116 -26.68 6.37 6.52
CA THR A 116 -27.56 7.51 6.26
C THR A 116 -28.75 7.57 7.22
N ASP A 117 -29.30 6.41 7.60
CA ASP A 117 -30.39 6.31 8.57
C ASP A 117 -29.94 6.74 9.98
N SER A 118 -28.71 6.36 10.38
CA SER A 118 -28.15 6.72 11.68
C SER A 118 -27.87 8.23 11.86
N LEU A 119 -27.65 8.94 10.75
CA LEU A 119 -27.31 10.37 10.74
C LEU A 119 -28.56 11.28 10.62
N GLY A 120 -29.74 10.69 10.44
CA GLY A 120 -31.02 11.39 10.25
C GLY A 120 -31.08 12.22 8.96
N GLN A 121 -32.13 13.05 8.84
CA GLN A 121 -32.32 13.96 7.70
C GLN A 121 -31.49 15.24 7.85
N ASN A 122 -30.17 15.09 7.95
CA ASN A 122 -29.24 16.20 8.04
C ASN A 122 -28.47 16.41 6.72
N ILE A 123 -27.92 17.61 6.53
CA ILE A 123 -27.06 17.95 5.38
C ILE A 123 -25.93 16.94 5.16
N VAL A 124 -25.40 16.38 6.26
CA VAL A 124 -24.36 15.33 6.23
C VAL A 124 -24.86 14.05 5.56
N SER A 125 -26.12 13.65 5.79
CA SER A 125 -26.73 12.48 5.17
C SER A 125 -26.90 12.66 3.66
N TYR A 126 -27.30 13.85 3.22
CA TYR A 126 -27.36 14.21 1.79
C TYR A 126 -25.98 14.19 1.12
N LEU A 127 -24.95 14.73 1.78
CA LEU A 127 -23.57 14.69 1.27
C LEU A 127 -23.05 13.26 1.14
N LEU A 128 -23.32 12.39 2.12
CA LEU A 128 -22.95 10.97 2.06
C LEU A 128 -23.67 10.24 0.94
N HIS A 129 -24.96 10.54 0.72
CA HIS A 129 -25.74 9.96 -0.36
C HIS A 129 -25.17 10.35 -1.74
N MET A 130 -24.71 11.60 -1.87
CA MET A 130 -24.04 12.09 -3.08
C MET A 130 -22.66 11.45 -3.28
N PHE A 131 -21.98 11.02 -2.21
CA PHE A 131 -20.68 10.36 -2.27
C PHE A 131 -20.77 8.88 -2.67
N ARG A 132 -21.91 8.20 -2.41
CA ARG A 132 -22.16 6.80 -2.75
C ARG A 132 -21.77 6.39 -4.18
N PRO A 133 -22.16 7.12 -5.26
CA PRO A 133 -21.75 6.77 -6.62
C PRO A 133 -20.23 6.87 -6.85
N PHE A 134 -19.56 7.85 -6.23
CA PHE A 134 -18.10 7.97 -6.33
C PHE A 134 -17.40 6.81 -5.63
N ALA A 135 -17.84 6.46 -4.41
CA ALA A 135 -17.35 5.30 -3.68
C ALA A 135 -17.54 4.01 -4.50
N PHE A 136 -18.69 3.86 -5.17
CA PHE A 136 -18.95 2.71 -6.05
C PHE A 136 -17.99 2.64 -7.23
N ILE A 137 -17.75 3.76 -7.93
CA ILE A 137 -16.84 3.81 -9.09
C ILE A 137 -15.41 3.47 -8.65
N ILE A 138 -14.93 4.07 -7.55
CA ILE A 138 -13.56 3.87 -7.06
C ILE A 138 -13.35 2.42 -6.57
N THR A 139 -14.37 1.80 -5.96
CA THR A 139 -14.30 0.41 -5.47
C THR A 139 -14.64 -0.64 -6.52
N LEU A 140 -15.10 -0.26 -7.71
CA LEU A 140 -15.52 -1.19 -8.76
C LEU A 140 -14.42 -2.17 -9.18
N PRO A 141 -13.16 -1.75 -9.42
CA PRO A 141 -12.08 -2.67 -9.76
C PRO A 141 -11.88 -3.73 -8.66
N LEU A 142 -11.87 -3.28 -7.40
CA LEU A 142 -11.74 -4.17 -6.23
C LEU A 142 -12.92 -5.16 -6.15
N LYS A 143 -14.15 -4.71 -6.42
CA LYS A 143 -15.34 -5.57 -6.46
C LYS A 143 -15.20 -6.69 -7.49
N VAL A 144 -14.60 -6.41 -8.65
CA VAL A 144 -14.35 -7.41 -9.70
C VAL A 144 -13.31 -8.44 -9.20
N PHE A 145 -12.20 -7.99 -8.62
CA PHE A 145 -11.17 -8.88 -8.07
C PHE A 145 -11.71 -9.78 -6.95
N LEU A 146 -12.49 -9.22 -6.02
CA LEU A 146 -13.11 -9.98 -4.94
C LEU A 146 -14.16 -10.98 -5.46
N LYS A 147 -14.91 -10.62 -6.52
CA LYS A 147 -15.88 -11.54 -7.15
C LYS A 147 -15.21 -12.77 -7.76
N ILE A 148 -13.98 -12.64 -8.26
CA ILE A 148 -13.16 -13.75 -8.80
C ILE A 148 -12.50 -14.55 -7.66
N ARG A 149 -12.78 -14.21 -6.39
CA ARG A 149 -12.14 -14.79 -5.18
C ARG A 149 -10.62 -14.61 -5.19
N PHE A 150 -10.15 -13.50 -5.74
CA PHE A 150 -8.73 -13.18 -5.65
C PHE A 150 -8.35 -12.99 -4.17
N PRO A 151 -7.29 -13.63 -3.68
CA PRO A 151 -6.91 -13.57 -2.26
C PRO A 151 -6.53 -12.14 -1.88
N VAL A 152 -7.06 -11.68 -0.75
CA VAL A 152 -6.90 -10.30 -0.27
C VAL A 152 -5.43 -10.01 0.03
N GLU A 153 -4.70 -11.02 0.49
CA GLU A 153 -3.27 -10.97 0.79
C GLU A 153 -2.45 -10.59 -0.45
N LEU A 154 -2.74 -11.20 -1.61
CA LEU A 154 -2.08 -10.84 -2.87
C LEU A 154 -2.45 -9.42 -3.31
N LEU A 155 -3.67 -8.99 -3.03
CA LEU A 155 -4.14 -7.65 -3.39
C LEU A 155 -3.43 -6.57 -2.57
N LEU A 156 -3.15 -6.84 -1.29
CA LEU A 156 -2.34 -5.98 -0.42
C LEU A 156 -0.89 -5.89 -0.90
N ILE A 157 -0.26 -7.02 -1.25
CA ILE A 157 1.13 -7.08 -1.73
C ILE A 157 1.26 -6.39 -3.10
N LEU A 158 0.29 -6.61 -4.00
CA LEU A 158 0.27 -5.97 -5.30
C LEU A 158 0.10 -4.45 -5.16
N SER A 159 -0.77 -4.02 -4.26
CA SER A 159 -0.98 -2.59 -4.00
C SER A 159 0.25 -1.93 -3.38
N ALA A 160 0.99 -2.63 -2.51
CA ALA A 160 2.27 -2.12 -2.03
C ALA A 160 3.26 -1.90 -3.19
N ALA A 161 3.37 -2.84 -4.14
CA ALA A 161 4.25 -2.67 -5.30
C ALA A 161 3.80 -1.53 -6.22
N ILE A 162 2.50 -1.41 -6.49
CA ILE A 162 1.94 -0.29 -7.27
C ILE A 162 2.16 1.04 -6.55
N GLY A 163 1.91 1.08 -5.24
CA GLY A 163 2.15 2.23 -4.39
C GLY A 163 3.59 2.69 -4.45
N ALA A 164 4.55 1.76 -4.41
CA ALA A 164 5.98 2.05 -4.53
C ALA A 164 6.32 2.80 -5.83
N ILE A 165 5.82 2.28 -6.96
CA ILE A 165 6.04 2.87 -8.29
C ILE A 165 5.39 4.26 -8.38
N LEU A 166 4.20 4.43 -7.81
CA LEU A 166 3.50 5.71 -7.80
C LEU A 166 4.22 6.74 -6.91
N GLY A 167 4.74 6.32 -5.75
CA GLY A 167 5.46 7.18 -4.83
C GLY A 167 6.65 7.88 -5.49
N ASP A 168 7.49 7.11 -6.17
CA ASP A 168 8.63 7.63 -6.93
C ASP A 168 8.19 8.58 -8.07
N LYS A 169 7.21 8.17 -8.88
CA LYS A 169 6.73 8.98 -10.02
C LYS A 169 6.07 10.29 -9.60
N PHE A 170 5.28 10.28 -8.53
CA PHE A 170 4.64 11.50 -8.02
C PHE A 170 5.67 12.45 -7.41
N SER A 171 6.67 11.92 -6.70
CA SER A 171 7.74 12.74 -6.13
C SER A 171 8.55 13.43 -7.24
N GLN A 172 9.04 12.68 -8.23
CA GLN A 172 9.77 13.22 -9.39
C GLN A 172 8.95 14.29 -10.14
N SER A 173 7.65 14.05 -10.37
CA SER A 173 6.79 15.04 -11.01
C SER A 173 6.64 16.31 -10.17
N THR A 174 6.67 16.20 -8.85
CA THR A 174 6.54 17.35 -7.93
C THR A 174 7.83 18.16 -7.91
N GLU A 175 8.97 17.50 -7.82
CA GLU A 175 10.29 18.13 -7.88
C GLU A 175 10.51 18.87 -9.21
N THR A 176 10.14 18.24 -10.34
CA THR A 176 10.26 18.86 -11.67
C THR A 176 9.40 20.13 -11.77
N LYS A 177 8.18 20.10 -11.24
CA LYS A 177 7.28 21.28 -11.23
C LYS A 177 7.79 22.39 -10.31
N LEU A 178 8.37 22.03 -9.16
CA LEU A 178 8.99 22.99 -8.24
C LEU A 178 10.19 23.68 -8.88
N GLN A 179 11.08 22.92 -9.55
CA GLN A 179 12.24 23.48 -10.25
C GLN A 179 11.85 24.44 -11.38
N HIS A 180 10.83 24.07 -12.17
CA HIS A 180 10.29 24.95 -13.21
C HIS A 180 9.70 26.24 -12.62
N SER A 181 8.97 26.14 -11.51
CA SER A 181 8.38 27.32 -10.84
C SER A 181 9.43 28.28 -10.27
N ILE A 182 10.56 27.76 -9.78
CA ILE A 182 11.69 28.57 -9.28
C ILE A 182 12.44 29.25 -10.44
N THR A 183 12.58 28.54 -11.57
CA THR A 183 13.28 29.05 -12.75
C THR A 183 12.46 30.15 -13.44
N ASP A 184 11.14 29.97 -13.55
CA ASP A 184 10.24 30.99 -14.07
C ASP A 184 10.10 32.18 -13.11
N GLY A 185 10.08 31.94 -11.80
CA GLY A 185 10.00 33.00 -10.78
C GLY A 185 11.22 33.92 -10.73
N ASN A 186 12.39 33.45 -11.16
CA ASN A 186 13.62 34.25 -11.26
C ASN A 186 13.80 34.94 -12.63
N SER A 187 12.83 34.82 -13.54
CA SER A 187 12.89 35.39 -14.90
C SER A 187 12.10 36.71 -15.07
N VAL A 188 11.59 37.27 -13.97
CA VAL A 188 10.97 38.60 -13.95
C VAL A 188 11.99 39.58 -13.37
N GLU A 189 12.83 40.12 -14.26
CA GLU A 189 13.57 41.37 -14.04
C GLU A 189 12.61 42.57 -13.86
#